data_AF-A0A1E3SSY9-F1
#
_entry.id   AF-A0A1E3SSY9-F1
#
_cell.length_a   1.000
_cell.length_b   1.000
_cell.length_c   1.000
_cell.angle_alpha   90.00
_cell.angle_beta   90.00
_cell.angle_gamma   90.00
#
_symmetry.space_group_name_H-M   'P 1'
#
loop_
_entity.id
_entity.type
_entity.pdbx_description
1 polymer ?
#
loop_
_entity_poly.entity_id
_entity_poly.type
_entity_poly.pdbx_seq_one_letter_code
_entity_poly.pdbx_strand_id
1 'polypeptide(L)'
;MMKLAWVAAAASLGAALTIGGLETAPKASAGCQAALLPGEWYCDKPIGPDGTWERCHQSPSYPVYGGKGVIEDITPPPDCYPIDPAQPVPLGQPPNHIDD
;
A
#
# COMPACT_ATOMS: atom_id res chain seq x y z
N MET A 1 39.64 -3.66 -52.23
CA MET A 1 39.08 -4.11 -50.95
C MET A 1 37.57 -4.24 -51.12
N MET A 2 37.02 -5.46 -51.18
CA MET A 2 35.61 -5.75 -50.89
C MET A 2 35.41 -7.28 -50.96
N LYS A 3 35.14 -7.94 -49.83
CA LYS A 3 34.44 -9.22 -49.81
C LYS A 3 33.39 -9.13 -48.70
N LEU A 4 32.13 -9.06 -49.14
CA LEU A 4 30.95 -8.87 -48.34
C LEU A 4 30.82 -9.97 -47.27
N ALA A 5 30.41 -9.53 -46.09
CA ALA A 5 30.11 -10.34 -44.92
C ALA A 5 28.95 -11.30 -45.19
N TRP A 6 29.15 -12.57 -44.82
CA TRP A 6 28.15 -13.63 -44.85
C TRP A 6 27.44 -13.70 -43.48
N VAL A 7 26.20 -13.20 -43.48
CA VAL A 7 24.95 -13.81 -42.99
C VAL A 7 25.02 -14.88 -41.87
N ALA A 8 24.41 -14.49 -40.74
CA ALA A 8 23.49 -15.23 -39.85
C ALA A 8 23.90 -16.52 -39.11
N ALA A 9 23.90 -16.44 -37.78
CA ALA A 9 23.38 -17.40 -36.77
C ALA A 9 24.01 -17.00 -35.42
N ALA A 10 23.34 -16.75 -34.29
CA ALA A 10 21.99 -16.97 -33.83
C ALA A 10 21.65 -15.77 -32.92
N ALA A 11 20.61 -14.99 -33.25
CA ALA A 11 19.33 -15.11 -32.55
C ALA A 11 19.48 -15.19 -31.02
N SER A 12 19.81 -14.05 -30.41
CA SER A 12 19.04 -13.47 -29.30
C SER A 12 18.28 -14.45 -28.39
N LEU A 13 19.01 -15.29 -27.65
CA LEU A 13 18.49 -15.96 -26.45
C LEU A 13 18.63 -15.02 -25.26
N GLY A 14 17.66 -14.13 -25.11
CA GLY A 14 17.56 -13.23 -23.96
C GLY A 14 16.28 -12.39 -23.94
N ALA A 15 15.34 -12.65 -24.85
CA ALA A 15 14.06 -11.94 -24.93
C ALA A 15 12.91 -12.90 -24.54
N ALA A 16 12.91 -13.36 -23.29
CA ALA A 16 11.74 -14.00 -22.69
C ALA A 16 11.99 -14.16 -21.20
N LEU A 17 11.73 -13.11 -20.42
CA LEU A 17 11.35 -13.13 -19.01
C LEU A 17 11.09 -11.68 -18.59
N THR A 18 10.01 -11.45 -17.84
CA THR A 18 9.51 -10.16 -17.30
C THR A 18 8.50 -9.37 -18.16
N ILE A 19 7.58 -10.04 -18.85
CA ILE A 19 6.26 -9.43 -19.16
C ILE A 19 5.28 -9.98 -18.14
N GLY A 20 5.29 -9.43 -16.92
CA GLY A 20 4.41 -9.88 -15.85
C GLY A 20 5.01 -9.54 -14.50
N GLY A 21 4.47 -8.51 -13.86
CA GLY A 21 4.67 -8.29 -12.44
C GLY A 21 5.79 -7.34 -12.06
N LEU A 22 5.88 -6.16 -12.69
CA LEU A 22 5.95 -4.99 -11.81
C LEU A 22 4.50 -4.70 -11.41
N GLU A 23 3.99 -5.49 -10.47
CA GLU A 23 2.85 -5.09 -9.67
C GLU A 23 3.36 -3.83 -8.96
N THR A 24 3.01 -2.66 -9.49
CA THR A 24 3.17 -1.43 -8.74
C THR A 24 2.37 -1.66 -7.46
N ALA A 25 3.05 -1.95 -6.35
CA ALA A 25 2.38 -2.08 -5.07
C ALA A 25 1.46 -0.86 -4.95
N PRO A 26 0.14 -1.05 -4.75
CA PRO A 26 -0.78 0.08 -4.66
C PRO A 26 -0.17 1.06 -3.66
N LYS A 27 -0.08 2.33 -4.06
CA LYS A 27 0.47 3.35 -3.17
C LYS A 27 -0.30 3.23 -1.87
N ALA A 28 0.39 2.87 -0.79
CA ALA A 28 -0.22 2.70 0.53
C ALA A 28 -0.86 4.00 1.10
N SER A 29 -0.87 5.08 0.30
CA SER A 29 -1.30 6.42 0.66
C SER A 29 -2.13 7.13 -0.43
N ALA A 30 -2.55 6.44 -1.50
CA ALA A 30 -3.46 6.99 -2.51
C ALA A 30 -4.92 6.55 -2.22
N GLY A 31 -5.28 6.60 -0.94
CA GLY A 31 -6.58 6.13 -0.43
C GLY A 31 -6.80 6.50 1.03
N CYS A 32 -6.11 7.53 1.56
CA CYS A 32 -6.02 7.73 3.02
C CYS A 32 -6.63 9.05 3.47
N GLN A 33 -7.59 8.95 4.40
CA GLN A 33 -8.22 10.09 5.03
C GLN A 33 -7.67 10.28 6.45
N ALA A 34 -7.29 11.53 6.78
CA ALA A 34 -6.95 11.89 8.15
C ALA A 34 -8.16 11.65 9.07
N ALA A 35 -7.90 11.07 10.23
CA ALA A 35 -8.90 10.91 11.26
C ALA A 35 -9.23 12.26 11.93
N LEU A 36 -10.18 12.22 12.87
CA LEU A 36 -10.47 13.37 13.73
C LEU A 36 -9.28 13.74 14.64
N LEU A 37 -8.49 12.75 15.05
CA LEU A 37 -7.34 12.95 15.93
C LEU A 37 -6.09 13.30 15.10
N PRO A 38 -5.29 14.31 15.51
CA PRO A 38 -4.06 14.66 14.82
C PRO A 38 -3.07 13.49 14.80
N GLY A 39 -2.50 13.23 13.63
CA GLY A 39 -1.54 12.15 13.44
C GLY A 39 -2.16 10.77 13.25
N GLU A 40 -3.50 10.66 13.25
CA GLU A 40 -4.18 9.44 12.86
C GLU A 40 -4.68 9.50 11.42
N TRP A 41 -4.63 8.37 10.73
CA TRP A 41 -5.15 8.23 9.37
C TRP A 41 -5.76 6.85 9.14
N TYR A 42 -6.76 6.82 8.27
CA TYR A 42 -7.45 5.62 7.81
C TYR A 42 -7.21 5.45 6.33
N CYS A 43 -6.91 4.24 5.89
CA CYS A 43 -6.71 3.89 4.50
C CYS A 43 -7.53 2.65 4.17
N ASP A 44 -8.20 2.65 3.03
CA ASP A 44 -9.00 1.50 2.61
C ASP A 44 -8.32 0.78 1.42
N LYS A 45 -8.38 -0.55 1.43
CA LYS A 45 -8.01 -1.38 0.29
C LYS A 45 -9.19 -1.47 -0.68
N PRO A 46 -8.92 -1.78 -1.96
CA PRO A 46 -9.98 -1.94 -2.96
C PRO A 46 -11.12 -2.84 -2.48
N ILE A 47 -12.34 -2.42 -2.79
CA ILE A 47 -13.56 -3.17 -2.50
C ILE A 47 -13.49 -4.56 -3.17
N GLY A 48 -13.69 -5.59 -2.36
CA GLY A 48 -13.75 -6.98 -2.77
C GLY A 48 -15.00 -7.31 -3.59
N PRO A 49 -15.04 -8.52 -4.20
CA PRO A 49 -16.18 -8.95 -5.02
C PRO A 49 -17.48 -9.12 -4.23
N ASP A 50 -17.39 -9.25 -2.91
CA ASP A 50 -18.52 -9.32 -1.97
C ASP A 50 -18.98 -7.93 -1.48
N GLY A 51 -18.33 -6.85 -1.92
CA GLY A 51 -18.63 -5.49 -1.50
C GLY A 51 -17.99 -5.09 -0.18
N THR A 52 -17.24 -5.97 0.48
CA THR A 52 -16.47 -5.63 1.69
C THR A 52 -15.13 -5.01 1.31
N TRP A 53 -14.52 -4.27 2.23
CA TRP A 53 -13.16 -3.77 2.05
C TRP A 53 -12.34 -3.93 3.33
N GLU A 54 -11.02 -3.88 3.21
CA GLU A 54 -10.14 -3.86 4.37
C GLU A 54 -9.75 -2.42 4.69
N ARG A 55 -10.01 -1.99 5.92
CA ARG A 55 -9.62 -0.68 6.45
C ARG A 55 -8.42 -0.83 7.36
N CYS A 56 -7.37 -0.08 7.08
CA CYS A 56 -6.18 0.04 7.92
C CYS A 56 -6.21 1.37 8.68
N HIS A 57 -6.13 1.30 10.00
CA HIS A 57 -5.98 2.46 10.88
C HIS A 57 -4.52 2.61 11.29
N GLN A 58 -3.97 3.80 11.11
CA GLN A 58 -2.69 4.19 11.67
C GLN A 58 -2.93 5.09 12.87
N SER A 59 -2.54 4.61 14.04
CA SER A 59 -2.47 5.41 15.26
C SER A 59 -1.33 6.44 15.19
N PRO A 60 -1.40 7.53 15.97
CA PRO A 60 -0.42 8.60 15.88
C PRO A 60 0.93 8.16 16.46
N SER A 61 2.00 8.81 16.02
CA SER A 61 3.32 8.60 16.59
C SER A 61 3.36 9.08 18.03
N TYR A 62 4.05 8.34 18.90
CA TYR A 62 4.17 8.67 20.32
C TYR A 62 5.61 8.49 20.83
N PRO A 63 6.01 9.26 21.87
CA PRO A 63 7.29 9.04 22.53
C PRO A 63 7.25 7.79 23.41
N VAL A 64 8.34 7.02 23.41
CA VAL A 64 8.54 5.90 24.34
C VAL A 64 9.61 6.29 25.35
N TYR A 65 9.24 6.21 26.63
CA TYR A 65 10.11 6.55 27.76
C TYR A 65 10.77 5.29 28.32
N GLY A 66 12.10 5.32 28.46
CA GLY A 66 12.88 4.24 29.08
C GLY A 66 13.87 4.77 30.12
N GLY A 67 14.50 3.86 30.86
CA GLY A 67 15.45 4.22 31.93
C GLY A 67 16.75 4.90 31.46
N LYS A 68 16.95 5.10 30.15
CA LYS A 68 18.15 5.72 29.54
C LYS A 68 17.82 6.94 28.67
N GLY A 69 16.55 7.32 28.52
CA GLY A 69 16.15 8.44 27.68
C GLY A 69 14.77 8.24 27.03
N VAL A 70 14.49 9.09 26.03
CA VAL A 70 13.24 9.11 25.27
C VAL A 70 13.56 8.85 23.81
N ILE A 71 12.77 7.99 23.15
CA ILE A 71 12.74 7.87 21.70
C ILE A 71 11.45 8.53 21.24
N GLU A 72 11.57 9.59 20.44
CA GLU A 72 10.44 10.29 19.84
C GLU A 72 10.04 9.65 18.50
N ASP A 73 8.86 10.02 18.00
CA ASP A 73 8.36 9.63 16.67
C ASP A 73 8.27 8.11 16.41
N ILE A 74 7.92 7.33 17.43
CA ILE A 74 7.62 5.91 17.22
C ILE A 74 6.19 5.79 16.68
N THR A 75 6.10 5.42 15.41
CA THR A 75 4.83 5.08 14.75
C THR A 75 4.55 3.59 14.91
N PRO A 76 3.43 3.20 15.52
CA PRO A 76 3.05 1.78 15.60
C PRO A 76 2.75 1.24 14.19
N PRO A 77 2.79 -0.08 13.98
CA PRO A 77 2.28 -0.65 12.73
C PRO A 77 0.77 -0.37 12.58
N PRO A 78 0.26 -0.27 11.34
CA PRO A 78 -1.16 -0.06 11.10
C PRO A 78 -1.98 -1.32 11.45
N ASP A 79 -3.16 -1.10 12.00
CA ASP A 79 -4.13 -2.16 12.33
C ASP A 79 -5.19 -2.25 11.24
N CYS A 80 -5.23 -3.38 10.52
CA CYS A 80 -6.14 -3.61 9.40
C CYS A 80 -7.27 -4.58 9.76
N TYR A 81 -8.50 -4.25 9.37
CA TYR A 81 -9.70 -5.05 9.65
C TYR A 81 -10.74 -4.93 8.52
N PRO A 82 -11.58 -5.96 8.30
CA PRO A 82 -12.64 -5.90 7.29
C PRO A 82 -13.77 -4.97 7.73
N ILE A 83 -14.31 -4.22 6.77
CA ILE A 83 -15.54 -3.43 6.89
C ILE A 83 -16.61 -4.05 6.00
N ASP A 84 -17.75 -4.31 6.62
CA ASP A 84 -18.99 -4.66 5.94
C ASP A 84 -19.85 -3.38 5.77
N PRO A 85 -20.17 -2.94 4.54
CA PRO A 85 -21.05 -1.79 4.31
C PRO A 85 -22.45 -1.94 4.93
N ALA A 86 -22.90 -3.16 5.22
CA ALA A 86 -24.19 -3.41 5.87
C ALA A 86 -24.16 -3.17 7.39
N GLN A 87 -22.97 -3.04 7.99
CA GLN A 87 -22.80 -2.77 9.42
C GLN A 87 -22.38 -1.31 9.67
N PRO A 88 -22.80 -0.71 10.79
CA PRO A 88 -22.32 0.61 11.16
C PRO A 88 -20.82 0.56 11.46
N VAL A 89 -20.06 1.48 10.87
CA VAL A 89 -18.64 1.65 11.19
C VAL A 89 -18.46 2.14 12.64
N PRO A 90 -17.33 1.82 13.28
CA PRO A 90 -17.01 2.38 14.59
C PRO A 90 -16.99 3.92 14.60
N LEU A 91 -17.34 4.51 15.74
CA LEU A 91 -17.39 5.97 15.89
C LEU A 91 -16.03 6.62 15.61
N GLY A 92 -16.06 7.76 14.91
CA GLY A 92 -14.86 8.53 14.56
C GLY A 92 -14.15 8.05 13.29
N GLN A 93 -14.64 6.99 12.66
CA GLN A 93 -14.12 6.48 11.40
C GLN A 93 -14.91 7.03 10.20
N PRO A 94 -14.31 7.06 9.00
CA PRO A 94 -15.02 7.41 7.78
C PRO A 94 -16.19 6.44 7.50
N PRO A 95 -17.43 6.92 7.25
CA PRO A 95 -18.58 6.04 7.07
C PRO A 95 -18.59 5.30 5.73
N ASN A 96 -17.87 5.83 4.73
CA ASN A 96 -17.78 5.25 3.39
C ASN A 96 -16.38 4.69 3.15
N HIS A 97 -16.27 3.90 2.08
CA HIS A 97 -14.98 3.51 1.51
C HIS A 97 -14.16 4.75 1.10
N ILE A 98 -12.83 4.68 1.25
CA ILE A 98 -11.89 5.76 0.93
C ILE A 98 -11.18 5.41 -0.39
N ASP A 99 -11.32 6.27 -1.41
CA ASP A 99 -10.89 5.99 -2.79
C ASP A 99 -9.73 6.87 -3.33
N ASP A 100 -9.05 7.69 -2.51
CA ASP A 100 -8.07 8.73 -2.99
C ASP A 100 -6.82 8.97 -2.11
#